data_AF-A0A9E4DBR5-F1
#
_entry.id   AF-A0A9E4DBR5-F1
#
_cell.length_a   1.000
_cell.length_b   1.000
_cell.length_c   1.000
_cell.angle_alpha   90.00
_cell.angle_beta   90.00
_cell.angle_gamma   90.00
#
_symmetry.space_group_name_H-M   'P 1'
#
loop_
_entity.id
_entity.type
_entity.pdbx_description
1 polymer ?
#
loop_
_entity_poly.entity_id
_entity_poly.type
_entity_poly.pdbx_seq_one_letter_code
_entity_poly.pdbx_strand_id
1 'polypeptide(L)'
;MASEAKSEDSYKLFMEALEVTNSALEELRDKPVIKNVLELIDEHASGRKFGVAIYADSPDDPFDYYTVRLNQRRIEFVSRGKDEPDIAWKVSTEYLRDVVENSDDYISNPLKLDLDWLKQRLQDAA
;
A
#
# COMPACT_ATOMS: atom_id res chain seq x y z
N MET A 1 -26.14 4.97 -1.46
CA MET A 1 -26.49 3.64 -1.99
C MET A 1 -25.35 3.02 -2.80
N ALA A 2 -25.16 3.33 -4.10
CA ALA A 2 -24.11 2.67 -4.91
C ALA A 2 -22.66 3.02 -4.51
N SER A 3 -22.43 4.26 -4.06
CA SER A 3 -21.10 4.70 -3.58
C SER A 3 -20.71 4.07 -2.25
N GLU A 4 -21.67 3.87 -1.34
CA GLU A 4 -21.41 3.27 -0.01
C GLU A 4 -21.06 1.79 -0.11
N ALA A 5 -21.76 1.04 -0.97
CA ALA A 5 -21.45 -0.38 -1.21
C ALA A 5 -20.06 -0.58 -1.85
N LYS A 6 -19.69 0.28 -2.82
CA LYS A 6 -18.34 0.29 -3.39
C LYS A 6 -17.27 0.62 -2.34
N SER A 7 -17.61 1.52 -1.40
CA SER A 7 -16.76 1.87 -0.26
C SER A 7 -16.56 0.69 0.70
N GLU A 8 -17.62 0.01 1.11
CA GLU A 8 -17.47 -1.13 2.04
C GLU A 8 -16.65 -2.25 1.41
N ASP A 9 -16.83 -2.50 0.11
CA ASP A 9 -16.04 -3.47 -0.65
C ASP A 9 -14.56 -3.06 -0.76
N SER A 10 -14.27 -1.79 -1.09
CA SER A 10 -12.89 -1.29 -1.17
C SER A 10 -12.17 -1.32 0.18
N TYR A 11 -12.88 -1.17 1.30
CA TYR A 11 -12.27 -1.25 2.63
C TYR A 11 -11.80 -2.65 2.94
N LYS A 12 -12.68 -3.65 2.73
CA LYS A 12 -12.32 -5.05 2.94
C LYS A 12 -11.16 -5.45 2.03
N LEU A 13 -11.26 -5.15 0.73
CA LEU A 13 -10.21 -5.41 -0.26
C LEU A 13 -8.88 -4.76 0.13
N PHE A 14 -8.90 -3.50 0.54
CA PHE A 14 -7.69 -2.78 0.92
C PHE A 14 -7.02 -3.39 2.16
N MET A 15 -7.80 -3.72 3.19
CA MET A 15 -7.25 -4.33 4.41
C MET A 15 -6.65 -5.71 4.14
N GLU A 16 -7.31 -6.54 3.32
CA GLU A 16 -6.77 -7.86 2.95
C GLU A 16 -5.50 -7.72 2.09
N ALA A 17 -5.49 -6.83 1.11
CA ALA A 17 -4.31 -6.55 0.29
C ALA A 17 -3.14 -6.00 1.13
N LEU A 18 -3.43 -5.21 2.17
CA LEU A 18 -2.43 -4.67 3.10
C LEU A 18 -1.74 -5.79 3.88
N GLU A 19 -2.49 -6.79 4.35
CA GLU A 19 -1.92 -7.96 5.01
C GLU A 19 -1.04 -8.78 4.07
N VAL A 20 -1.50 -9.05 2.85
CA VAL A 20 -0.70 -9.74 1.82
C VAL A 20 0.60 -8.98 1.54
N THR A 21 0.51 -7.66 1.39
CA THR A 21 1.67 -6.78 1.18
C THR A 21 2.66 -6.88 2.34
N ASN A 22 2.17 -6.82 3.58
CA ASN A 22 3.01 -6.96 4.76
C ASN A 22 3.67 -8.33 4.87
N SER A 23 2.95 -9.42 4.58
CA SER A 23 3.51 -10.78 4.54
C SER A 23 4.59 -10.91 3.47
N ALA A 24 4.36 -10.35 2.29
CA ALA A 24 5.33 -10.34 1.20
C ALA A 24 6.59 -9.52 1.55
N LEU A 25 6.44 -8.36 2.20
CA LEU A 25 7.57 -7.57 2.69
C LEU A 25 8.39 -8.32 3.76
N GLU A 26 7.71 -9.11 4.61
CA GLU A 26 8.36 -9.96 5.61
C GLU A 26 9.19 -11.08 4.95
N GLU A 27 8.66 -11.75 3.93
CA GLU A 27 9.40 -12.76 3.14
C GLU A 27 10.60 -12.19 2.39
N LEU A 28 10.58 -10.90 2.04
CA LEU A 28 11.74 -10.25 1.45
C LEU A 28 12.79 -9.82 2.46
N ARG A 29 12.48 -9.78 3.77
CA ARG A 29 13.34 -9.15 4.80
C ARG A 29 14.80 -9.57 4.73
N ASP A 30 15.03 -10.86 4.47
CA ASP A 30 16.36 -11.46 4.46
C ASP A 30 16.95 -11.60 3.04
N LYS A 31 16.23 -11.14 2.01
CA LYS A 31 16.68 -11.21 0.61
C LYS A 31 17.53 -9.97 0.25
N PRO A 32 18.75 -10.15 -0.30
CA PRO A 32 19.64 -9.04 -0.64
C PRO A 32 19.04 -8.01 -1.61
N VAL A 33 18.11 -8.45 -2.48
CA VAL A 33 17.47 -7.61 -3.51
C VAL A 33 16.63 -6.47 -2.95
N ILE A 34 16.07 -6.62 -1.73
CA ILE A 34 15.23 -5.59 -1.10
C ILE A 34 15.95 -4.84 0.01
N LYS A 35 17.13 -5.30 0.45
CA LYS A 35 17.78 -4.83 1.68
C LYS A 35 17.91 -3.31 1.71
N ASN A 36 18.31 -2.71 0.59
CA ASN A 36 18.44 -1.26 0.44
C ASN A 36 17.09 -0.53 0.58
N VAL A 37 15.98 -1.12 0.12
CA VAL A 37 14.64 -0.52 0.27
C VAL A 37 14.21 -0.58 1.74
N LEU A 38 14.46 -1.70 2.43
CA LEU A 38 14.13 -1.83 3.84
C LEU A 38 14.96 -0.92 4.74
N GLU A 39 16.25 -0.73 4.41
CA GLU A 39 17.11 0.25 5.09
C GLU A 39 16.58 1.67 4.92
N LEU A 40 16.20 2.06 3.70
CA LEU A 40 15.56 3.36 3.46
C LEU A 40 14.24 3.52 4.23
N ILE A 41 13.42 2.46 4.36
CA ILE A 41 12.19 2.50 5.17
C ILE A 41 12.50 2.77 6.64
N ASP A 42 13.49 2.08 7.19
CA ASP A 42 13.90 2.27 8.59
C ASP A 42 14.43 3.69 8.85
N GLU A 43 15.24 4.22 7.93
CA GLU A 43 15.89 5.52 8.07
C GLU A 43 14.93 6.69 7.82
N HIS A 44 14.06 6.59 6.83
CA HIS A 44 13.31 7.74 6.28
C HIS A 44 11.79 7.66 6.38
N ALA A 45 11.23 6.52 6.81
CA ALA A 45 9.77 6.29 6.73
C ALA A 45 9.09 5.97 8.05
N SER A 46 9.85 5.61 9.10
CA SER A 46 9.27 5.23 10.39
C SER A 46 8.42 6.36 10.98
N GLY A 47 7.13 6.08 11.19
CA GLY A 47 6.13 7.03 11.72
C GLY A 47 5.51 7.98 10.69
N ARG A 48 5.96 7.99 9.43
CA ARG A 48 5.38 8.85 8.39
C ARG A 48 4.03 8.31 7.94
N LYS A 49 3.08 9.22 7.75
CA LYS A 49 1.77 8.96 7.17
C LYS A 49 1.81 9.13 5.65
N PHE A 50 0.99 8.36 4.96
CA PHE A 50 0.85 8.39 3.51
C PHE A 50 -0.63 8.30 3.14
N GLY A 51 -1.07 9.22 2.28
CA GLY A 51 -2.39 9.16 1.67
C GLY A 51 -2.45 8.11 0.56
N VAL A 52 -3.48 7.28 0.59
CA VAL A 52 -3.79 6.29 -0.44
C VAL A 52 -5.12 6.66 -1.08
N ALA A 53 -5.20 6.61 -2.40
CA ALA A 53 -6.42 6.86 -3.16
C ALA A 53 -6.80 5.64 -3.99
N ILE A 54 -8.04 5.18 -3.83
CA ILE A 54 -8.58 4.03 -4.54
C ILE A 54 -9.42 4.52 -5.72
N TYR A 55 -9.18 3.94 -6.88
CA TYR A 55 -9.99 4.19 -8.07
C TYR A 55 -10.50 2.88 -8.68
N ALA A 56 -11.61 2.97 -9.41
CA ALA A 56 -12.15 1.84 -10.17
C ALA A 56 -11.58 1.86 -11.59
N ASP A 57 -11.92 2.91 -12.35
CA ASP A 57 -11.62 3.00 -13.78
C ASP A 57 -10.47 3.98 -14.08
N SER A 58 -10.41 5.11 -13.38
CA SER A 58 -9.45 6.18 -13.67
C SER A 58 -8.71 6.66 -12.43
N PRO A 59 -7.36 6.77 -12.45
CA PRO A 59 -6.58 7.29 -11.34
C PRO A 59 -6.81 8.78 -11.05
N ASP A 60 -7.48 9.49 -11.96
CA ASP A 60 -7.85 10.90 -11.78
C ASP A 60 -9.20 11.09 -11.10
N ASP A 61 -9.98 10.02 -10.93
CA ASP A 61 -11.27 10.03 -10.23
C ASP A 61 -11.31 8.96 -9.11
N PRO A 62 -10.55 9.15 -8.01
CA PRO A 62 -10.56 8.21 -6.90
C PRO A 62 -11.83 8.39 -6.06
N PHE A 63 -12.49 7.27 -5.78
CA PHE A 63 -13.76 7.25 -5.06
C PHE A 63 -13.60 7.01 -3.55
N ASP A 64 -12.41 6.60 -3.10
CA ASP A 64 -12.16 6.27 -1.70
C ASP A 64 -10.71 6.53 -1.31
N TYR A 65 -10.48 6.79 -0.03
CA TYR A 65 -9.19 7.29 0.46
C TYR A 65 -8.85 6.65 1.80
N TYR A 66 -7.56 6.38 2.00
CA TYR A 66 -7.03 5.85 3.25
C TYR A 66 -5.78 6.61 3.65
N THR A 67 -5.47 6.54 4.93
CA THR A 67 -4.18 6.95 5.47
C THR A 67 -3.53 5.74 6.08
N VAL A 68 -2.30 5.48 5.66
CA VAL A 68 -1.43 4.44 6.23
C VAL A 68 -0.20 5.07 6.83
N ARG A 69 0.49 4.35 7.71
CA ARG A 69 1.81 4.73 8.20
C ARG A 69 2.78 3.58 8.08
N LEU A 70 4.06 3.90 7.90
CA LEU A 70 5.12 2.90 8.01
C LEU A 70 5.62 2.82 9.44
N ASN A 71 5.63 1.63 10.01
CA ASN A 71 6.13 1.38 11.35
C ASN A 71 6.80 0.01 11.40
N GLN A 72 8.05 -0.05 11.87
CA GLN A 72 8.81 -1.30 11.98
C GLN A 72 8.81 -2.16 10.69
N ARG A 73 8.96 -1.50 9.53
CA ARG A 73 8.90 -2.12 8.18
C ARG A 73 7.56 -2.75 7.80
N ARG A 74 6.48 -2.44 8.53
CA ARG A 74 5.10 -2.79 8.17
C ARG A 74 4.32 -1.54 7.80
N ILE A 75 3.37 -1.70 6.88
CA ILE A 75 2.40 -0.69 6.54
C ILE A 75 1.18 -0.91 7.43
N GLU A 76 0.88 0.06 8.29
CA GLU A 76 -0.23 0.03 9.24
C GLU A 76 -1.35 0.97 8.77
N PHE A 77 -2.59 0.50 8.82
CA PHE A 77 -3.77 1.34 8.62
C PHE A 77 -3.90 2.36 9.76
N VAL A 78 -4.15 3.63 9.41
CA VAL A 78 -4.37 4.71 10.38
C VAL A 78 -5.84 5.11 10.39
N SER A 79 -6.37 5.48 9.23
CA SER A 79 -7.73 5.99 9.11
C SER A 79 -8.26 5.84 7.68
N ARG A 80 -9.58 5.86 7.57
CA ARG A 80 -10.29 5.98 6.30
C ARG A 80 -10.71 7.43 6.09
N GLY A 81 -10.50 7.92 4.88
CA GLY A 81 -10.70 9.32 4.49
C GLY A 81 -9.39 10.05 4.23
N LYS A 82 -9.50 11.33 3.83
CA LYS A 82 -8.38 12.21 3.52
C LYS A 82 -7.82 12.88 4.78
N ASP A 83 -7.27 12.10 5.71
CA ASP A 83 -6.53 12.67 6.85
C ASP A 83 -5.18 13.24 6.38
N GLU A 84 -4.55 12.61 5.38
CA GLU A 84 -3.36 13.12 4.70
C GLU A 84 -3.73 13.83 3.37
N PRO A 85 -3.37 15.11 3.18
CA PRO A 85 -3.71 15.86 1.96
C PRO A 85 -2.92 15.36 0.73
N ASP A 86 -1.70 14.88 0.94
CA ASP A 86 -0.84 14.41 -0.14
C ASP A 86 -1.05 12.91 -0.41
N ILE A 87 -1.64 12.62 -1.56
CA ILE A 87 -1.78 11.24 -2.04
C ILE A 87 -0.42 10.73 -2.52
N ALA A 88 0.12 9.77 -1.79
CA ALA A 88 1.37 9.10 -2.11
C ALA A 88 1.18 7.87 -2.99
N TRP A 89 0.05 7.19 -2.85
CA TRP A 89 -0.22 5.95 -3.55
C TRP A 89 -1.62 5.98 -4.16
N LYS A 90 -1.70 5.85 -5.49
CA LYS A 90 -2.97 5.64 -6.20
C LYS A 90 -3.03 4.19 -6.63
N VAL A 91 -4.12 3.49 -6.32
CA VAL A 91 -4.23 2.06 -6.61
C VAL A 91 -5.62 1.70 -7.09
N SER A 92 -5.71 0.81 -8.07
CA SER A 92 -6.99 0.36 -8.61
C SER A 92 -7.61 -0.73 -7.73
N THR A 93 -8.94 -0.79 -7.70
CA THR A 93 -9.65 -1.92 -7.08
C THR A 93 -9.32 -3.25 -7.74
N GLU A 94 -9.07 -3.25 -9.04
CA GLU A 94 -8.68 -4.45 -9.78
C GLU A 94 -7.34 -4.99 -9.29
N TYR A 95 -6.35 -4.10 -9.10
CA TYR A 95 -5.05 -4.49 -8.54
C TYR A 95 -5.18 -5.03 -7.11
N LEU A 96 -5.93 -4.34 -6.25
CA LEU A 96 -6.16 -4.84 -4.88
C LEU A 96 -6.81 -6.22 -4.88
N ARG A 97 -7.78 -6.45 -5.78
CA ARG A 97 -8.41 -7.76 -5.93
C ARG A 97 -7.42 -8.82 -6.40
N ASP A 98 -6.59 -8.50 -7.39
CA ASP A 98 -5.56 -9.42 -7.90
C ASP A 98 -4.56 -9.80 -6.80
N VAL A 99 -4.13 -8.83 -5.97
CA VAL A 99 -3.24 -9.08 -4.83
C VAL A 99 -3.89 -10.03 -3.81
N VAL A 100 -5.18 -9.87 -3.53
CA VAL A 100 -5.90 -10.73 -2.58
C VAL A 100 -6.12 -12.14 -3.15
N GLU A 101 -6.64 -12.23 -4.39
CA GLU A 101 -6.97 -13.49 -5.04
C GLU A 101 -5.72 -14.33 -5.36
N ASN A 102 -4.59 -13.68 -5.66
CA ASN A 102 -3.31 -14.33 -5.96
C ASN A 102 -2.27 -14.13 -4.84
N SER A 103 -2.72 -14.02 -3.59
CA SER A 103 -1.89 -13.70 -2.43
C SER A 103 -0.61 -14.54 -2.31
N ASP A 104 -0.70 -15.86 -2.48
CA ASP A 104 0.46 -16.76 -2.40
C ASP A 104 1.57 -16.41 -3.42
N ASP A 105 1.18 -15.96 -4.62
CA ASP A 105 2.12 -15.59 -5.68
C ASP A 105 2.80 -14.25 -5.36
N TYR A 106 2.06 -13.29 -4.79
CA TYR A 106 2.63 -12.04 -4.30
C TYR A 106 3.54 -12.24 -3.09
N ILE A 107 3.19 -13.14 -2.16
CA ILE A 107 4.03 -13.47 -0.99
C ILE A 107 5.30 -14.20 -1.43
N SER A 108 5.19 -15.14 -2.37
CA SER A 108 6.33 -15.92 -2.88
C SER A 108 7.26 -15.11 -3.78
N ASN A 109 6.69 -14.16 -4.55
CA ASN A 109 7.41 -13.23 -5.39
C ASN A 109 7.00 -11.77 -5.13
N PRO A 110 7.47 -11.16 -4.03
CA PRO A 110 7.07 -9.81 -3.64
C PRO A 110 7.54 -8.70 -4.58
N LEU A 111 8.42 -8.99 -5.55
CA LEU A 111 8.79 -8.06 -6.62
C LEU A 111 7.61 -7.77 -7.56
N LYS A 112 6.52 -8.54 -7.49
CA LYS A 112 5.26 -8.26 -8.19
C LYS A 112 4.46 -7.13 -7.54
N LEU A 113 4.74 -6.79 -6.28
CA LEU A 113 4.09 -5.66 -5.61
C LEU A 113 4.55 -4.34 -6.23
N ASP A 114 3.60 -3.42 -6.43
CA ASP A 114 3.92 -2.05 -6.79
C ASP A 114 4.44 -1.32 -5.55
N LEU A 115 5.76 -1.29 -5.42
CA LEU A 115 6.49 -0.58 -4.36
C LEU A 115 7.16 0.70 -4.89
N ASP A 116 6.87 1.11 -6.13
CA ASP A 116 7.55 2.26 -6.72
C ASP A 116 7.11 3.57 -6.06
N TRP A 117 5.86 3.67 -5.64
CA TRP A 117 5.37 4.78 -4.81
C TRP A 117 6.19 4.93 -3.52
N LEU A 118 6.54 3.81 -2.90
CA LEU A 118 7.30 3.81 -1.66
C LEU A 118 8.73 4.28 -1.91
N LYS A 119 9.40 3.73 -2.94
CA LYS A 119 10.76 4.14 -3.31
C LYS A 119 10.85 5.64 -3.59
N GLN A 120 9.90 6.20 -4.34
CA GLN A 120 9.85 7.64 -4.62
C GLN A 120 9.77 8.46 -3.31
N ARG A 121 8.91 8.08 -2.38
CA ARG A 121 8.74 8.82 -1.11
C ARG A 121 9.90 8.67 -0.13
N LEU A 122 10.65 7.59 -0.23
CA LEU A 122 11.90 7.41 0.51
C LEU A 122 12.99 8.31 -0.07
N GLN A 123 13.09 8.39 -1.41
CA GLN A 123 14.04 9.27 -2.10
C GLN A 123 13.76 10.75 -1.84
N ASP A 124 12.49 11.18 -1.84
CA ASP A 124 12.12 12.57 -1.52
C ASP A 124 12.50 13.00 -0.10
N ALA A 125 12.78 12.05 0.80
CA ALA A 125 13.12 12.29 2.20
C ALA A 125 14.58 12.03 2.55
N ALA A 126 15.40 11.64 1.57
CA ALA A 126 16.85 11.46 1.68
C ALA A 126 17.59 12.70 1.19
#